data_AF-A0A7G9LYZ2-F1
#
_entry.id   AF-A0A7G9LYZ2-F1
#
_cell.length_a   1.000
_cell.length_b   1.000
_cell.length_c   1.000
_cell.angle_alpha   90.00
_cell.angle_beta   90.00
_cell.angle_gamma   90.00
#
_symmetry.space_group_name_H-M   'P 1'
#
loop_
_entity.id
_entity.type
_entity.pdbx_description
1 polymer ?
#
loop_
_entity_poly.entity_id
_entity_poly.type
_entity_poly.pdbx_seq_one_letter_code
_entity_poly.pdbx_strand_id
1 'polypeptide(L)'
;MDMKFMYFAVEKTVDITSDDLSNFREFYGPFLGADPVFLYHYLIDSVRGFTFKQSSYDFFALTSFLNTTKEQLDKSRKQLEAVGLINTFADNNRNIMVFSIQKPLNASGIKNNKFISDLLRSRIGAENYKNLVDAKLRQSIYKETHLVEDVTTDFFDMFSVSDSAFAPDNSPKIIERIIELGKSRQIANNNAPKINQAQNVAIKLEIGHTKYSNEYEAILKLNTFDFFKQMVGKEPTMDERSILLAWQANLDNSQITNYLFYIALNKTTTLSAAFKATNSMINEITQLNILTFDEVEKYFDGKIKNEKETNIFQKKELLKMMLNG
;
A
#
# COMPACT_ATOMS: atom_id res chain seq x y z
N MET A 1 5.92 -19.26 -36.48
CA MET A 1 4.60 -18.72 -36.11
C MET A 1 4.58 -17.33 -36.69
N ASP A 2 3.93 -17.21 -37.84
CA ASP A 2 3.94 -16.02 -38.67
C ASP A 2 3.09 -14.91 -38.06
N MET A 3 3.61 -13.68 -38.11
CA MET A 3 2.79 -12.47 -37.94
C MET A 3 1.65 -12.55 -38.97
N LYS A 4 0.45 -12.86 -38.47
CA LYS A 4 -0.72 -13.17 -39.32
C LYS A 4 -1.09 -12.00 -40.24
N PHE A 5 -0.82 -10.79 -39.77
CA PHE A 5 -1.17 -9.56 -40.45
C PHE A 5 0.04 -8.67 -40.64
N MET A 6 -0.02 -7.79 -41.65
CA MET A 6 1.06 -6.89 -42.04
C MET A 6 1.24 -5.73 -41.06
N TYR A 7 0.14 -5.22 -40.50
CA TYR A 7 0.13 -4.07 -39.60
C TYR A 7 -0.15 -4.49 -38.15
N PHE A 8 0.17 -3.58 -37.24
CA PHE A 8 -0.05 -3.78 -35.82
C PHE A 8 -0.64 -2.55 -35.13
N ALA A 9 -1.12 -2.75 -33.92
CA ALA A 9 -1.47 -1.70 -32.97
C ALA A 9 -0.82 -2.01 -31.63
N VAL A 10 -0.64 -0.97 -30.83
CA VAL A 10 -0.15 -1.07 -29.47
C VAL A 10 -1.21 -0.51 -28.55
N GLU A 11 -1.47 -1.24 -27.48
CA GLU A 11 -2.32 -0.79 -26.39
C GLU A 11 -1.62 -0.92 -25.04
N LYS A 12 -2.01 -0.08 -24.10
CA LYS A 12 -1.64 -0.18 -22.69
C LYS A 12 -2.87 0.11 -21.83
N THR A 13 -3.01 -0.65 -20.76
CA THR A 13 -4.10 -0.49 -19.79
C THR A 13 -3.71 0.43 -18.62
N VAL A 14 -2.41 0.61 -18.39
CA VAL A 14 -1.85 1.43 -17.31
C VAL A 14 -0.67 2.23 -17.85
N ASP A 15 -0.46 3.43 -17.30
CA ASP A 15 0.71 4.22 -17.61
C ASP A 15 2.00 3.59 -17.07
N ILE A 16 3.02 3.59 -17.92
CA ILE A 16 4.34 3.03 -17.63
C ILE A 16 5.27 4.21 -17.41
N THR A 17 5.75 4.32 -16.17
CA THR A 17 6.59 5.41 -15.69
C THR A 17 8.06 5.19 -16.04
N SER A 18 8.90 6.21 -15.82
CA SER A 18 10.36 6.07 -15.96
C SER A 18 10.93 4.99 -15.03
N ASP A 19 10.42 4.89 -13.81
CA ASP A 19 10.85 3.89 -12.83
C ASP A 19 10.49 2.47 -13.27
N ASP A 20 9.32 2.30 -13.89
CA ASP A 20 8.91 1.01 -14.46
C ASP A 20 9.86 0.57 -15.58
N LEU A 21 10.25 1.49 -16.46
CA LEU A 21 11.21 1.21 -17.52
C LEU A 21 12.61 0.93 -16.98
N SER A 22 13.05 1.60 -15.91
CA SER A 22 14.30 1.27 -15.20
C SER A 22 14.23 -0.15 -14.63
N ASN A 23 13.15 -0.49 -13.93
CA ASN A 23 12.93 -1.83 -13.39
C ASN A 23 12.93 -2.90 -14.48
N PHE A 24 12.33 -2.62 -15.64
CA PHE A 24 12.35 -3.54 -16.77
C PHE A 24 13.79 -3.84 -17.24
N ARG A 25 14.59 -2.81 -17.51
CA ARG A 25 15.99 -2.99 -17.95
C ARG A 25 16.83 -3.74 -16.93
N GLU A 26 16.65 -3.42 -15.66
CA GLU A 26 17.45 -3.96 -14.57
C GLU A 26 17.07 -5.40 -14.21
N PHE A 27 15.78 -5.71 -14.12
CA PHE A 27 15.31 -7.02 -13.66
C PHE A 27 15.13 -8.04 -14.79
N TYR A 28 14.74 -7.60 -15.99
CA TYR A 28 14.45 -8.51 -17.11
C TYR A 28 15.59 -8.54 -18.13
N GLY A 29 16.28 -7.42 -18.33
CA GLY A 29 17.43 -7.32 -19.24
C GLY A 29 18.47 -8.43 -19.07
N PRO A 30 18.90 -8.80 -17.85
CA PRO A 30 19.95 -9.80 -17.65
C PRO A 30 19.65 -11.20 -18.19
N PHE A 31 18.39 -11.57 -18.38
CA PHE A 31 18.02 -12.89 -18.93
C PHE A 31 17.32 -12.81 -20.29
N LEU A 32 16.75 -11.66 -20.67
CA LEU A 32 16.14 -11.45 -21.98
C LEU A 32 17.14 -11.01 -23.05
N GLY A 33 18.16 -10.23 -22.68
CA GLY A 33 19.07 -9.58 -23.62
C GLY A 33 18.52 -8.27 -24.21
N ALA A 34 19.27 -7.66 -25.12
CA ALA A 34 19.01 -6.31 -25.63
C ALA A 34 17.77 -6.22 -26.54
N ASP A 35 17.57 -7.19 -27.45
CA ASP A 35 16.53 -7.07 -28.48
C ASP A 35 15.10 -7.04 -27.92
N PRO A 36 14.70 -7.91 -26.97
CA PRO A 36 13.39 -7.81 -26.33
C PRO A 36 13.23 -6.51 -25.54
N VAL A 37 14.31 -6.04 -24.92
CA VAL A 37 14.30 -4.77 -24.17
C VAL A 37 14.05 -3.60 -25.10
N PHE A 38 14.74 -3.55 -26.24
CA PHE A 38 14.57 -2.47 -27.21
C PHE A 38 13.19 -2.51 -27.87
N LEU A 39 12.69 -3.69 -28.23
CA LEU A 39 11.34 -3.85 -28.76
C LEU A 39 10.28 -3.31 -27.79
N TYR A 40 10.32 -3.71 -26.52
CA TYR A 40 9.35 -3.27 -25.52
C TYR A 40 9.36 -1.74 -25.36
N HIS A 41 10.54 -1.13 -25.27
CA HIS A 41 10.71 0.32 -25.20
C HIS A 41 10.11 1.02 -26.42
N TYR A 42 10.43 0.52 -27.62
CA TYR A 42 9.95 1.09 -28.86
C TYR A 42 8.43 1.04 -28.97
N LEU A 43 7.80 -0.08 -28.57
CA LEU A 43 6.34 -0.20 -28.53
C LEU A 43 5.72 0.82 -27.57
N ILE A 44 6.28 1.02 -26.38
CA ILE A 44 5.80 2.01 -25.41
C ILE A 44 5.92 3.44 -25.95
N ASP A 45 7.05 3.78 -26.56
CA ASP A 45 7.24 5.10 -27.15
C ASP A 45 6.27 5.34 -28.31
N SER A 46 5.97 4.29 -29.09
CA SER A 46 5.04 4.39 -30.22
C SER A 46 3.62 4.81 -29.81
N VAL A 47 3.16 4.39 -28.61
CA VAL A 47 1.83 4.66 -28.05
C VAL A 47 1.83 5.79 -27.01
N ARG A 48 2.94 6.54 -26.87
CA ARG A 48 3.04 7.62 -25.88
C ARG A 48 1.93 8.66 -26.04
N GLY A 49 1.27 8.99 -24.92
CA GLY A 49 0.13 9.92 -24.88
C GLY A 49 -1.23 9.30 -25.26
N PHE A 50 -1.26 8.01 -25.62
CA PHE A 50 -2.48 7.29 -25.99
C PHE A 50 -2.57 5.98 -25.19
N THR A 51 -3.78 5.44 -25.04
CA THR A 51 -4.01 4.10 -24.48
C THR A 51 -4.05 3.03 -25.56
N PHE A 52 -4.40 3.40 -26.78
CA PHE A 52 -4.42 2.55 -27.96
C PHE A 52 -3.95 3.37 -29.17
N LYS A 53 -3.08 2.79 -30.00
CA LYS A 53 -2.65 3.41 -31.27
C LYS A 53 -2.29 2.35 -32.29
N GLN A 54 -2.92 2.42 -33.47
CA GLN A 54 -2.51 1.64 -34.63
C GLN A 54 -1.23 2.22 -35.22
N SER A 55 -0.29 1.36 -35.63
CA SER A 55 0.94 1.78 -36.28
C SER A 55 0.64 2.39 -37.65
N SER A 56 1.41 3.40 -38.04
CA SER A 56 1.36 3.99 -39.38
C SER A 56 2.27 3.24 -40.38
N TYR A 57 2.91 2.16 -39.94
CA TYR A 57 3.89 1.37 -40.67
C TYR A 57 3.72 -0.12 -40.35
N ASP A 58 4.22 -0.98 -41.22
CA ASP A 58 4.08 -2.43 -41.13
C ASP A 58 5.21 -3.09 -40.30
N PHE A 59 5.15 -4.42 -40.17
CA PHE A 59 6.20 -5.18 -39.51
C PHE A 59 7.56 -5.14 -40.23
N PHE A 60 7.58 -4.96 -41.54
CA PHE A 60 8.84 -4.86 -42.28
C PHE A 60 9.58 -3.57 -41.90
N ALA A 61 8.89 -2.43 -41.91
CA ALA A 61 9.44 -1.16 -41.44
C ALA A 61 9.87 -1.25 -39.97
N LEU A 62 9.08 -1.91 -39.11
CA LEU A 62 9.46 -2.14 -37.71
C LEU A 62 10.81 -2.88 -37.60
N THR A 63 11.04 -3.91 -38.42
CA THR A 63 12.34 -4.61 -38.42
C THR A 63 13.50 -3.72 -38.84
N SER A 64 13.27 -2.80 -39.79
CA SER A 64 14.28 -1.80 -40.17
C SER A 64 14.55 -0.81 -39.05
N PHE A 65 13.52 -0.31 -38.36
CA PHE A 65 13.68 0.61 -37.23
C PHE A 65 14.42 0.00 -36.05
N LEU A 66 14.20 -1.30 -35.80
CA LEU A 66 14.85 -2.04 -34.74
C LEU A 66 16.19 -2.65 -35.15
N ASN A 67 16.62 -2.46 -36.41
CA ASN A 67 17.79 -3.09 -37.01
C ASN A 67 17.86 -4.60 -36.72
N THR A 68 16.79 -5.31 -37.02
CA THR A 68 16.61 -6.72 -36.69
C THR A 68 16.01 -7.51 -37.86
N THR A 69 15.96 -8.84 -37.77
CA THR A 69 15.28 -9.69 -38.76
C THR A 69 13.86 -10.04 -38.30
N LYS A 70 13.02 -10.54 -39.21
CA LYS A 70 11.68 -11.01 -38.86
C LYS A 70 11.74 -12.12 -37.81
N GLU A 71 12.69 -13.04 -37.93
CA GLU A 71 12.89 -14.16 -37.00
C GLU A 71 13.29 -13.67 -35.61
N GLN A 72 14.20 -12.69 -35.55
CA GLN A 72 14.67 -12.14 -34.29
C GLN A 72 13.61 -11.25 -33.62
N LEU A 73 12.81 -10.53 -34.41
CA LEU A 73 11.64 -9.81 -33.93
C LEU A 73 10.60 -10.77 -33.34
N ASP A 74 10.28 -11.87 -34.03
CA ASP A 74 9.35 -12.90 -33.53
C ASP A 74 9.86 -13.58 -32.26
N LYS A 75 11.16 -13.87 -32.20
CA LYS A 75 11.82 -14.40 -31.00
C LYS A 75 11.70 -13.42 -29.84
N SER A 76 12.00 -12.14 -30.06
CA SER A 76 11.93 -11.09 -29.05
C SER A 76 10.51 -10.90 -28.52
N ARG A 77 9.52 -10.89 -29.42
CA ARG A 77 8.09 -10.87 -29.08
C ARG A 77 7.74 -12.05 -28.18
N LYS A 78 8.07 -13.28 -28.58
CA LYS A 78 7.78 -14.49 -27.79
C LYS A 78 8.46 -14.51 -26.43
N GLN A 79 9.68 -13.96 -26.33
CA GLN A 79 10.37 -13.83 -25.05
C GLN A 79 9.62 -12.87 -24.11
N LEU A 80 9.12 -11.74 -24.61
CA LEU A 80 8.30 -10.81 -23.83
C LEU A 80 6.96 -11.42 -23.43
N GLU A 81 6.33 -12.22 -24.30
CA GLU A 81 5.11 -12.97 -24.00
C GLU A 81 5.33 -13.99 -22.89
N ALA A 82 6.42 -14.76 -22.97
CA ALA A 82 6.74 -15.80 -22.00
C ALA A 82 6.92 -15.26 -20.57
N VAL A 83 7.34 -14.01 -20.43
CA VAL A 83 7.48 -13.34 -19.12
C VAL A 83 6.30 -12.42 -18.77
N GLY A 84 5.24 -12.44 -19.58
CA GLY A 84 4.00 -11.71 -19.34
C GLY A 84 4.11 -10.19 -19.50
N LEU A 85 5.10 -9.70 -20.25
CA LEU A 85 5.28 -8.27 -20.50
C LEU A 85 4.47 -7.77 -21.70
N ILE A 86 4.10 -8.66 -22.62
CA ILE A 86 3.17 -8.36 -23.69
C ILE A 86 2.20 -9.52 -23.87
N ASN A 87 0.96 -9.21 -24.22
CA ASN A 87 0.04 -10.16 -24.83
C ASN A 87 -0.17 -9.77 -26.29
N THR A 88 -0.30 -10.75 -27.18
CA THR A 88 -0.50 -10.51 -28.61
C THR A 88 -1.83 -11.07 -29.06
N PHE A 89 -2.66 -10.23 -29.64
CA PHE A 89 -3.97 -10.60 -30.19
C PHE A 89 -4.00 -10.40 -31.70
N ALA A 90 -4.86 -11.14 -32.39
CA ALA A 90 -5.11 -10.99 -33.82
C ALA A 90 -6.54 -10.46 -34.01
N ASP A 91 -6.69 -9.22 -34.47
CA ASP A 91 -7.98 -8.65 -34.85
C ASP A 91 -8.25 -8.99 -36.31
N ASN A 92 -9.06 -10.04 -36.52
CA ASN A 92 -9.41 -10.51 -37.87
C ASN A 92 -10.32 -9.55 -38.62
N ASN A 93 -11.06 -8.67 -37.94
CA ASN A 93 -11.95 -7.72 -38.59
C ASN A 93 -11.16 -6.56 -39.17
N ARG A 94 -10.15 -6.09 -38.44
CA ARG A 94 -9.26 -5.01 -38.87
C ARG A 94 -8.02 -5.49 -39.62
N ASN A 95 -7.78 -6.81 -39.65
CA ASN A 95 -6.57 -7.42 -40.20
C ASN A 95 -5.29 -6.82 -39.60
N ILE A 96 -5.24 -6.71 -38.26
CA ILE A 96 -4.07 -6.20 -37.53
C ILE A 96 -3.71 -7.09 -36.35
N MET A 97 -2.43 -7.08 -35.97
CA MET A 97 -1.95 -7.64 -34.71
C MET A 97 -2.05 -6.57 -33.61
N VAL A 98 -2.45 -6.91 -32.39
CA VAL A 98 -2.51 -5.96 -31.27
C VAL A 98 -1.56 -6.41 -30.17
N PHE A 99 -0.58 -5.57 -29.85
CA PHE A 99 0.33 -5.74 -28.72
C PHE A 99 -0.21 -5.03 -27.49
N SER A 100 -0.63 -5.81 -26.50
CA SER A 100 -1.12 -5.32 -25.22
C SER A 100 -0.01 -5.34 -24.19
N ILE A 101 0.54 -4.16 -23.91
CA ILE A 101 1.73 -4.01 -23.06
C ILE A 101 1.35 -4.06 -21.58
N GLN A 102 2.09 -4.85 -20.82
CA GLN A 102 1.90 -5.03 -19.38
C GLN A 102 3.01 -4.33 -18.61
N LYS A 103 2.66 -3.74 -17.46
CA LYS A 103 3.62 -3.06 -16.59
C LYS A 103 4.63 -4.09 -16.00
N PRO A 104 5.94 -3.80 -16.04
CA PRO A 104 6.96 -4.67 -15.46
C PRO A 104 6.85 -4.72 -13.93
N LEU A 105 7.31 -5.82 -13.34
CA LEU A 105 7.33 -5.96 -11.88
C LEU A 105 8.34 -4.98 -11.26
N ASN A 106 7.96 -4.39 -10.13
CA ASN A 106 8.88 -3.65 -9.27
C ASN A 106 9.71 -4.61 -8.38
N ALA A 107 10.64 -4.08 -7.59
CA ALA A 107 11.52 -4.90 -6.74
C ALA A 107 10.75 -5.87 -5.82
N SER A 108 9.63 -5.42 -5.23
CA SER A 108 8.78 -6.27 -4.40
C SER A 108 8.11 -7.39 -5.21
N GLY A 109 7.61 -7.06 -6.41
CA GLY A 109 7.03 -8.02 -7.34
C GLY A 109 8.02 -9.07 -7.80
N ILE A 110 9.27 -8.67 -8.11
CA ILE A 110 10.35 -9.60 -8.46
C ILE A 110 10.62 -10.54 -7.30
N LYS A 111 10.84 -10.01 -6.09
CA LYS A 111 11.13 -10.81 -4.89
C LYS A 111 10.04 -11.84 -4.58
N ASN A 112 8.77 -11.49 -4.81
CA ASN A 112 7.63 -12.37 -4.58
C ASN A 112 7.40 -13.37 -5.73
N ASN A 113 7.97 -13.14 -6.91
CA ASN A 113 7.91 -14.08 -8.03
C ASN A 113 9.14 -15.00 -8.01
N LYS A 114 8.98 -16.19 -7.43
CA LYS A 114 10.08 -17.16 -7.28
C LYS A 114 10.76 -17.52 -8.60
N PHE A 115 9.99 -17.69 -9.68
CA PHE A 115 10.54 -18.09 -10.98
C PHE A 115 11.45 -17.01 -11.57
N ILE A 116 10.97 -15.75 -11.64
CA ILE A 116 11.77 -14.63 -12.15
C ILE A 116 12.95 -14.32 -11.21
N SER A 117 12.73 -14.40 -9.89
CA SER A 117 13.80 -14.25 -8.90
C SER A 117 14.93 -15.25 -9.10
N ASP A 118 14.61 -16.54 -9.25
CA ASP A 118 15.62 -17.59 -9.42
C ASP A 118 16.29 -17.48 -10.80
N LEU A 119 15.55 -17.14 -11.86
CA LEU A 119 16.09 -16.90 -13.20
C LEU A 119 17.08 -15.73 -13.19
N LEU A 120 16.70 -14.57 -12.62
CA LEU A 120 17.56 -13.41 -12.50
C LEU A 120 18.80 -13.73 -11.68
N ARG A 121 18.63 -14.36 -10.50
CA ARG A 121 19.73 -14.77 -9.62
C ARG A 121 20.69 -15.74 -10.31
N SER A 122 20.19 -16.65 -11.15
CA SER A 122 21.02 -17.57 -11.93
C SER A 122 21.88 -16.86 -12.99
N ARG A 123 21.47 -15.68 -13.45
CA ARG A 123 22.19 -14.90 -14.47
C ARG A 123 23.20 -13.93 -13.88
N ILE A 124 22.85 -13.23 -12.80
CA ILE A 124 23.71 -12.18 -12.23
C ILE A 124 24.45 -12.60 -10.96
N GLY A 125 24.11 -13.74 -10.38
CA GLY A 125 24.66 -14.22 -9.10
C GLY A 125 23.91 -13.68 -7.88
N ALA A 126 24.07 -14.37 -6.74
CA ALA A 126 23.34 -14.05 -5.51
C ALA A 126 23.68 -12.66 -4.95
N GLU A 127 24.94 -12.25 -5.02
CA GLU A 127 25.39 -10.95 -4.50
C GLU A 127 24.81 -9.79 -5.32
N ASN A 128 24.92 -9.83 -6.64
CA ASN A 128 24.34 -8.80 -7.52
C ASN A 128 22.82 -8.78 -7.42
N TYR A 129 22.18 -9.94 -7.29
CA TYR A 129 20.73 -10.01 -7.04
C TYR A 129 20.35 -9.30 -5.74
N LYS A 130 21.06 -9.57 -4.65
CA LYS A 130 20.85 -8.90 -3.35
C LYS A 130 21.03 -7.39 -3.49
N ASN A 131 22.12 -6.96 -4.12
CA ASN A 131 22.41 -5.54 -4.32
C ASN A 131 21.39 -4.85 -5.23
N LEU A 132 20.84 -5.53 -6.22
CA LEU A 132 19.88 -4.95 -7.16
C LEU A 132 18.47 -4.87 -6.56
N VAL A 133 17.98 -5.98 -6.02
CA VAL A 133 16.59 -6.09 -5.53
C VAL A 133 16.47 -5.53 -4.12
N ASP A 134 17.35 -5.91 -3.19
CA ASP A 134 17.22 -5.45 -1.80
C ASP A 134 17.55 -3.96 -1.67
N ALA A 135 18.46 -3.41 -2.48
CA ALA A 135 18.72 -1.96 -2.45
C ALA A 135 17.50 -1.12 -2.80
N LYS A 136 16.69 -1.58 -3.77
CA LYS A 136 15.44 -0.91 -4.15
C LYS A 136 14.31 -1.11 -3.14
N LEU A 137 14.46 -2.07 -2.23
CA LEU A 137 13.55 -2.31 -1.12
C LEU A 137 13.96 -1.59 0.16
N ARG A 138 15.21 -1.08 0.24
CA ARG A 138 15.68 -0.32 1.40
C ARG A 138 14.87 0.96 1.53
N GLN A 139 14.07 1.04 2.57
CA GLN A 139 13.48 2.28 3.02
C GLN A 139 14.56 3.14 3.67
N SER A 140 14.34 4.46 3.73
CA SER A 140 15.23 5.34 4.47
C SER A 140 15.23 4.92 5.93
N ILE A 141 16.35 4.36 6.40
CA ILE A 141 16.55 3.98 7.80
C ILE A 141 16.93 5.18 8.67
N TYR A 142 16.98 6.40 8.12
CA TYR A 142 17.41 7.59 8.86
C TYR A 142 16.57 7.79 10.12
N LYS A 143 15.24 7.63 10.01
CA LYS A 143 14.31 7.73 11.15
C LYS A 143 14.42 6.59 12.15
N GLU A 144 14.93 5.43 11.73
CA GLU A 144 15.13 4.25 12.57
C GLU A 144 16.50 4.26 13.28
N THR A 145 17.47 4.97 12.69
CA THR A 145 18.87 5.02 13.17
C THR A 145 19.20 6.28 13.96
N HIS A 146 18.36 7.30 13.89
CA HIS A 146 18.56 8.57 14.57
C HIS A 146 17.33 8.92 15.41
N LEU A 147 17.56 9.56 16.55
CA LEU A 147 16.50 10.13 17.38
C LEU A 147 15.93 11.36 16.66
N VAL A 148 14.92 11.14 15.84
CA VAL A 148 14.23 12.19 15.08
C VAL A 148 12.81 12.35 15.61
N GLU A 149 12.40 13.60 15.79
CA GLU A 149 11.04 13.98 16.11
C GLU A 149 10.32 14.38 14.82
N ASP A 150 9.08 13.91 14.64
CA ASP A 150 8.25 14.39 13.55
C ASP A 150 7.69 15.76 13.91
N VAL A 151 8.26 16.80 13.31
CA VAL A 151 7.83 18.21 13.49
C VAL A 151 6.99 18.69 12.30
N THR A 152 6.44 17.76 11.50
CA THR A 152 5.57 18.10 10.38
C THR A 152 4.30 18.74 10.91
N THR A 153 4.03 19.98 10.50
CA THR A 153 2.81 20.69 10.88
C THR A 153 1.59 20.01 10.25
N ASP A 154 0.56 19.75 11.04
CA ASP A 154 -0.70 19.24 10.50
C ASP A 154 -1.35 20.32 9.60
N PHE A 155 -2.09 19.89 8.59
CA PHE A 155 -2.84 20.83 7.76
C PHE A 155 -3.80 21.68 8.60
N PHE A 156 -4.46 21.08 9.61
CA PHE A 156 -5.38 21.79 10.49
C PHE A 156 -4.69 22.67 11.52
N ASP A 157 -3.39 22.45 11.78
CA ASP A 157 -2.59 23.35 12.61
C ASP A 157 -2.29 24.67 11.88
N MET A 158 -2.29 24.68 10.53
CA MET A 158 -2.03 25.87 9.70
C MET A 158 -3.30 26.50 9.11
N PHE A 159 -4.30 25.69 8.76
CA PHE A 159 -5.49 26.15 8.04
C PHE A 159 -6.73 25.88 8.87
N SER A 160 -7.35 26.94 9.37
CA SER A 160 -8.58 26.86 10.15
C SER A 160 -9.80 26.83 9.23
N VAL A 161 -10.69 25.85 9.42
CA VAL A 161 -11.96 25.76 8.67
C VAL A 161 -12.86 26.99 8.92
N SER A 162 -12.57 27.79 9.95
CA SER A 162 -13.21 29.05 10.27
C SER A 162 -12.69 30.27 9.51
N ASP A 163 -11.64 30.14 8.68
CA ASP A 163 -11.25 31.22 7.78
C ASP A 163 -12.42 31.49 6.84
N SER A 164 -12.88 32.75 6.82
CA SER A 164 -14.16 33.22 6.27
C SER A 164 -14.39 32.94 4.78
N ALA A 165 -13.43 32.30 4.10
CA ALA A 165 -13.60 31.69 2.78
C ALA A 165 -14.47 30.41 2.79
N PHE A 166 -14.78 29.84 3.97
CA PHE A 166 -15.45 28.54 4.09
C PHE A 166 -16.76 28.49 4.93
N ALA A 167 -17.34 29.63 5.33
CA ALA A 167 -18.62 29.68 6.09
C ALA A 167 -19.86 29.85 5.18
N PRO A 168 -21.11 29.50 5.60
CA PRO A 168 -21.55 28.37 6.42
C PRO A 168 -22.75 27.62 5.77
N ASP A 169 -22.82 27.50 4.45
CA ASP A 169 -23.96 26.81 3.78
C ASP A 169 -23.63 25.37 3.34
N ASN A 170 -22.40 24.89 3.59
CA ASN A 170 -21.94 23.55 3.14
C ASN A 170 -21.02 22.82 4.14
N SER A 171 -21.01 23.20 5.42
CA SER A 171 -20.10 22.63 6.44
C SER A 171 -20.12 21.10 6.57
N PRO A 172 -21.26 20.38 6.49
CA PRO A 172 -21.26 18.91 6.55
C PRO A 172 -20.57 18.27 5.33
N LYS A 173 -20.78 18.84 4.14
CA LYS A 173 -20.19 18.35 2.89
C LYS A 173 -18.69 18.58 2.82
N ILE A 174 -18.18 19.66 3.41
CA ILE A 174 -16.75 19.93 3.46
C ILE A 174 -16.05 18.93 4.40
N ILE A 175 -16.65 18.63 5.55
CA ILE A 175 -16.14 17.61 6.48
C ILE A 175 -16.15 16.22 5.83
N GLU A 176 -17.25 15.82 5.17
CA GLU A 176 -17.31 14.57 4.40
C GLU A 176 -16.26 14.51 3.28
N ARG A 177 -16.03 15.64 2.59
CA ARG A 177 -15.04 15.72 1.49
C ARG A 177 -13.60 15.72 1.99
N ILE A 178 -13.35 16.30 3.17
CA ILE A 178 -12.07 16.19 3.89
C ILE A 178 -11.82 14.74 4.31
N ILE A 179 -12.85 14.07 4.86
CA ILE A 179 -12.82 12.64 5.18
C ILE A 179 -12.59 11.82 3.90
N GLU A 180 -13.21 12.15 2.77
CA GLU A 180 -13.00 11.52 1.46
C GLU A 180 -11.62 11.81 0.85
N LEU A 181 -11.08 13.01 1.00
CA LEU A 181 -9.73 13.35 0.52
C LEU A 181 -8.66 12.65 1.35
N GLY A 182 -8.90 12.48 2.65
CA GLY A 182 -8.15 11.58 3.53
C GLY A 182 -8.22 10.12 3.08
N LYS A 183 -9.35 9.67 2.52
CA LYS A 183 -9.49 8.35 1.86
C LYS A 183 -8.81 8.30 0.47
N SER A 184 -8.84 9.39 -0.30
CA SER A 184 -8.38 9.45 -1.71
C SER A 184 -6.86 9.43 -1.85
N ARG A 185 -6.11 9.91 -0.84
CA ARG A 185 -4.66 9.70 -0.75
C ARG A 185 -4.25 8.22 -0.74
N GLN A 186 -5.16 7.30 -0.42
CA GLN A 186 -4.93 5.85 -0.50
C GLN A 186 -5.16 5.27 -1.90
N ILE A 187 -6.10 5.81 -2.68
CA ILE A 187 -6.49 5.20 -3.98
C ILE A 187 -5.40 5.41 -5.05
N ALA A 188 -4.64 6.50 -4.99
CA ALA A 188 -3.48 6.71 -5.86
C ALA A 188 -2.27 5.81 -5.52
N ASN A 189 -2.32 5.08 -4.39
CA ASN A 189 -1.33 4.09 -3.98
C ASN A 189 -2.00 2.72 -3.79
N ASN A 190 -2.82 2.30 -4.75
CA ASN A 190 -3.36 0.94 -4.77
C ASN A 190 -2.29 -0.07 -5.20
N ASN A 191 -1.46 -0.48 -4.24
CA ASN A 191 -1.28 -1.91 -4.00
C ASN A 191 -2.13 -2.23 -2.78
N ALA A 192 -3.38 -2.63 -3.01
CA ALA A 192 -4.18 -3.26 -1.96
C ALA A 192 -3.34 -4.40 -1.35
N PRO A 193 -3.14 -4.45 -0.02
CA PRO A 193 -2.53 -5.62 0.58
C PRO A 193 -3.53 -6.75 0.41
N LYS A 194 -3.22 -7.68 -0.52
CA LYS A 194 -3.77 -9.03 -0.43
C LYS A 194 -3.47 -9.51 0.97
N ILE A 195 -4.52 -9.84 1.72
CA ILE A 195 -4.44 -10.52 3.00
C ILE A 195 -3.75 -11.86 2.71
N ASN A 196 -2.43 -11.89 2.89
CA ASN A 196 -1.69 -13.13 2.93
C ASN A 196 -2.12 -13.83 4.20
N GLN A 197 -2.89 -14.90 4.04
CA GLN A 197 -3.13 -15.88 5.07
C GLN A 197 -1.78 -16.28 5.71
N ALA A 198 -1.79 -16.37 7.04
CA ALA A 198 -0.66 -16.61 7.95
C ALA A 198 0.11 -15.37 8.46
N GLN A 199 -0.59 -14.42 9.09
CA GLN A 199 -0.03 -13.79 10.29
C GLN A 199 -0.43 -14.66 11.49
N ASN A 200 0.53 -15.34 12.11
CA ASN A 200 0.33 -16.00 13.40
C ASN A 200 0.05 -14.93 14.44
N VAL A 201 -1.23 -14.59 14.65
CA VAL A 201 -1.64 -13.83 15.83
C VAL A 201 -1.53 -14.79 17.02
N ALA A 202 -0.51 -14.58 17.85
CA ALA A 202 -0.34 -15.36 19.06
C ALA A 202 -1.55 -15.13 19.98
N ILE A 203 -2.43 -16.14 20.06
CA ILE A 203 -3.56 -16.14 20.97
C ILE A 203 -2.99 -16.32 22.38
N LYS A 204 -3.15 -15.32 23.25
CA LYS A 204 -2.75 -15.43 24.66
C LYS A 204 -3.75 -16.31 25.40
N LEU A 205 -3.26 -17.29 26.15
CA LEU A 205 -4.09 -18.11 27.04
C LEU A 205 -4.66 -17.24 28.17
N GLU A 206 -5.93 -17.44 28.53
CA GLU A 206 -6.65 -16.70 29.57
C GLU A 206 -6.15 -17.08 30.97
N ILE A 207 -4.96 -16.61 31.31
CA ILE A 207 -4.28 -16.87 32.59
C ILE A 207 -3.85 -15.53 33.19
N GLY A 208 -4.04 -15.36 34.50
CA GLY A 208 -3.67 -14.13 35.22
C GLY A 208 -4.59 -12.95 34.90
N HIS A 209 -4.03 -11.84 34.41
CA HIS A 209 -4.78 -10.61 34.10
C HIS A 209 -5.44 -10.62 32.70
N THR A 210 -5.38 -11.73 31.96
CA THR A 210 -5.97 -11.86 30.61
C THR A 210 -7.36 -12.47 30.70
N LYS A 211 -8.42 -11.66 30.50
CA LYS A 211 -9.82 -12.09 30.55
C LYS A 211 -10.38 -12.49 29.18
N TYR A 212 -9.89 -11.88 28.11
CA TYR A 212 -10.24 -12.25 26.74
C TYR A 212 -8.98 -12.53 25.95
N SER A 213 -8.87 -13.72 25.37
CA SER A 213 -7.77 -14.06 24.44
C SER A 213 -7.75 -13.16 23.20
N ASN A 214 -8.91 -12.67 22.76
CA ASN A 214 -9.05 -11.75 21.64
C ASN A 214 -8.95 -10.29 22.14
N GLU A 215 -7.90 -9.57 21.73
CA GLU A 215 -7.67 -8.17 22.14
C GLU A 215 -8.78 -7.24 21.63
N TYR A 216 -9.41 -7.52 20.49
CA TYR A 216 -10.54 -6.73 19.98
C TYR A 216 -11.83 -6.98 20.78
N GLU A 217 -12.05 -8.22 21.24
CA GLU A 217 -13.14 -8.51 22.17
C GLU A 217 -12.95 -7.79 23.51
N ALA A 218 -11.72 -7.73 24.00
CA ALA A 218 -11.37 -6.94 25.19
C ALA A 218 -11.68 -5.45 25.01
N ILE A 219 -11.40 -4.85 23.84
CA ILE A 219 -11.76 -3.45 23.55
C ILE A 219 -13.26 -3.22 23.73
N LEU A 220 -14.09 -4.12 23.21
CA LEU A 220 -15.54 -3.98 23.21
C LEU A 220 -16.19 -4.26 24.57
N LYS A 221 -15.64 -5.20 25.35
CA LYS A 221 -16.29 -5.76 26.55
C LYS A 221 -15.67 -5.36 27.88
N LEU A 222 -14.44 -4.83 27.93
CA LEU A 222 -13.81 -4.38 29.17
C LEU A 222 -14.07 -2.90 29.43
N ASN A 223 -14.16 -2.52 30.69
CA ASN A 223 -14.00 -1.11 31.06
C ASN A 223 -12.52 -0.70 30.91
N THR A 224 -12.26 0.60 30.90
CA THR A 224 -10.93 1.16 30.68
C THR A 224 -9.85 0.65 31.64
N PHE A 225 -10.19 0.42 32.91
CA PHE A 225 -9.24 -0.09 33.90
C PHE A 225 -8.89 -1.57 33.69
N ASP A 226 -9.90 -2.40 33.44
CA ASP A 226 -9.70 -3.82 33.17
C ASP A 226 -8.96 -4.04 31.85
N PHE A 227 -9.27 -3.22 30.83
CA PHE A 227 -8.56 -3.21 29.57
C PHE A 227 -7.07 -2.85 29.76
N PHE A 228 -6.78 -1.80 30.54
CA PHE A 228 -5.40 -1.42 30.87
C PHE A 228 -4.64 -2.58 31.54
N LYS A 229 -5.24 -3.19 32.57
CA LYS A 229 -4.60 -4.30 33.30
C LYS A 229 -4.27 -5.47 32.39
N GLN A 230 -5.18 -5.81 31.48
CA GLN A 230 -4.96 -6.88 30.52
C GLN A 230 -3.86 -6.55 29.52
N MET A 231 -3.83 -5.33 28.99
CA MET A 231 -2.86 -4.94 27.95
C MET A 231 -1.45 -4.73 28.50
N VAL A 232 -1.34 -4.14 29.70
CA VAL A 232 -0.06 -3.76 30.31
C VAL A 232 0.46 -4.84 31.27
N GLY A 233 -0.42 -5.69 31.81
CA GLY A 233 -0.05 -6.80 32.70
C GLY A 233 0.21 -6.39 34.15
N LYS A 234 -0.26 -5.21 34.58
CA LYS A 234 -0.16 -4.72 35.96
C LYS A 234 -1.36 -3.87 36.35
N GLU A 235 -1.57 -3.71 37.65
CA GLU A 235 -2.47 -2.70 38.21
C GLU A 235 -1.93 -1.28 37.90
N PRO A 236 -2.81 -0.32 37.56
CA PRO A 236 -2.40 1.07 37.31
C PRO A 236 -1.84 1.71 38.58
N THR A 237 -0.75 2.46 38.45
CA THR A 237 -0.25 3.33 39.53
C THR A 237 -1.21 4.49 39.80
N MET A 238 -0.99 5.27 40.87
CA MET A 238 -1.84 6.43 41.16
C MET A 238 -1.87 7.44 40.01
N ASP A 239 -0.73 7.69 39.36
CA ASP A 239 -0.62 8.62 38.23
C ASP A 239 -1.28 8.07 36.95
N GLU A 240 -1.19 6.76 36.73
CA GLU A 240 -1.88 6.12 35.60
C GLU A 240 -3.40 6.15 35.82
N ARG A 241 -3.83 5.92 37.07
CA ARG A 241 -5.25 5.93 37.44
C ARG A 241 -5.89 7.30 37.22
N SER A 242 -5.20 8.39 37.54
CA SER A 242 -5.71 9.75 37.30
C SER A 242 -5.87 10.05 35.81
N ILE A 243 -4.96 9.56 34.96
CA ILE A 243 -5.10 9.67 33.49
C ILE A 243 -6.31 8.89 32.97
N LEU A 244 -6.49 7.63 33.42
CA LEU A 244 -7.63 6.81 32.99
C LEU A 244 -8.98 7.40 33.41
N LEU A 245 -9.05 8.01 34.60
CA LEU A 245 -10.23 8.74 35.07
C LEU A 245 -10.51 9.98 34.20
N ALA A 246 -9.47 10.72 33.81
CA ALA A 246 -9.64 11.87 32.92
C ALA A 246 -10.20 11.46 31.54
N TRP A 247 -9.79 10.30 31.02
CA TRP A 247 -10.37 9.77 29.78
C TRP A 247 -11.84 9.44 29.91
N GLN A 248 -12.25 8.80 31.01
CA GLN A 248 -13.66 8.49 31.27
C GLN A 248 -14.51 9.75 31.46
N ALA A 249 -13.94 10.81 32.04
CA ALA A 249 -14.63 12.08 32.20
C ALA A 249 -14.84 12.80 30.85
N ASN A 250 -13.86 12.71 29.94
CA ASN A 250 -13.94 13.32 28.61
C ASN A 250 -14.77 12.49 27.62
N LEU A 251 -14.75 11.17 27.77
CA LEU A 251 -15.44 10.21 26.90
C LEU A 251 -16.24 9.24 27.76
N ASP A 252 -17.57 9.40 27.75
CA ASP A 252 -18.51 8.50 28.43
C ASP A 252 -18.68 7.15 27.68
N ASN A 253 -17.64 6.71 26.97
CA ASN A 253 -17.63 5.46 26.24
C ASN A 253 -16.28 4.76 26.37
N SER A 254 -16.26 3.70 27.19
CA SER A 254 -15.06 2.89 27.42
C SER A 254 -14.52 2.24 26.15
N GLN A 255 -15.36 1.91 25.16
CA GLN A 255 -14.94 1.27 23.92
C GLN A 255 -14.05 2.19 23.09
N ILE A 256 -14.42 3.48 23.02
CA ILE A 256 -13.65 4.51 22.34
C ILE A 256 -12.29 4.63 23.01
N THR A 257 -12.26 4.82 24.33
CA THR A 257 -11.02 4.96 25.09
C THR A 257 -10.11 3.74 24.95
N ASN A 258 -10.67 2.53 25.03
CA ASN A 258 -9.92 1.29 24.87
C ASN A 258 -9.33 1.16 23.47
N TYR A 259 -10.09 1.52 22.43
CA TYR A 259 -9.63 1.44 21.06
C TYR A 259 -8.51 2.44 20.76
N LEU A 260 -8.64 3.69 21.22
CA LEU A 260 -7.57 4.67 21.07
C LEU A 260 -6.30 4.24 21.82
N PHE A 261 -6.46 3.72 23.03
CA PHE A 261 -5.33 3.21 23.80
C PHE A 261 -4.69 1.97 23.17
N TYR A 262 -5.50 1.07 22.60
CA TYR A 262 -5.02 -0.07 21.82
C TYR A 262 -4.16 0.38 20.65
N ILE A 263 -4.62 1.37 19.87
CA ILE A 263 -3.85 1.94 18.76
C ILE A 263 -2.52 2.50 19.29
N ALA A 264 -2.58 3.33 20.33
CA ALA A 264 -1.39 3.96 20.91
C ALA A 264 -0.36 2.94 21.42
N LEU A 265 -0.80 1.86 22.06
CA LEU A 265 0.09 0.78 22.53
C LEU A 265 0.78 0.03 21.40
N ASN A 266 0.10 -0.16 20.26
CA ASN A 266 0.70 -0.85 19.11
C ASN A 266 1.59 0.09 18.27
N LYS A 267 1.41 1.42 18.40
CA LYS A 267 2.23 2.45 17.74
C LYS A 267 3.50 2.82 18.51
N THR A 268 3.47 2.75 19.84
CA THR A 268 4.51 3.32 20.70
C THR A 268 5.28 2.25 21.45
N THR A 269 6.53 2.55 21.79
CA THR A 269 7.42 1.62 22.50
C THR A 269 7.35 1.76 24.03
N THR A 270 6.78 2.85 24.54
CA THR A 270 6.70 3.13 25.98
C THR A 270 5.28 3.49 26.39
N LEU A 271 4.90 3.10 27.61
CA LEU A 271 3.58 3.36 28.16
C LEU A 271 3.27 4.87 28.29
N SER A 272 4.27 5.68 28.64
CA SER A 272 4.13 7.15 28.70
C SER A 272 3.82 7.75 27.33
N ALA A 273 4.46 7.28 26.27
CA ALA A 273 4.15 7.69 24.90
C ALA A 273 2.74 7.25 24.49
N ALA A 274 2.31 6.04 24.87
CA ALA A 274 0.96 5.56 24.62
C ALA A 274 -0.11 6.46 25.28
N PHE A 275 0.11 6.89 26.52
CA PHE A 275 -0.78 7.83 27.21
C PHE A 275 -0.87 9.18 26.50
N LYS A 276 0.26 9.76 26.08
CA LYS A 276 0.29 11.04 25.35
C LYS A 276 -0.44 10.95 24.02
N ALA A 277 -0.18 9.90 23.25
CA ALA A 277 -0.85 9.66 21.96
C ALA A 277 -2.37 9.48 22.14
N THR A 278 -2.79 8.75 23.18
CA THR A 278 -4.21 8.57 23.48
C THR A 278 -4.89 9.88 23.85
N ASN A 279 -4.26 10.71 24.68
CA ASN A 279 -4.78 12.05 24.99
C ASN A 279 -4.95 12.93 23.74
N SER A 280 -3.97 12.90 22.84
CA SER A 280 -4.05 13.63 21.57
C SER A 280 -5.22 13.15 20.72
N MET A 281 -5.39 11.84 20.58
CA MET A 281 -6.50 11.25 19.82
C MET A 281 -7.87 11.56 20.44
N ILE A 282 -7.98 11.58 21.77
CA ILE A 282 -9.21 11.96 22.48
C ILE A 282 -9.56 13.43 22.20
N ASN A 283 -8.58 14.32 22.27
CA ASN A 283 -8.80 15.75 21.97
C ASN A 283 -9.24 15.94 20.51
N GLU A 284 -8.61 15.22 19.57
CA GLU A 284 -8.93 15.27 18.14
C GLU A 284 -10.40 14.88 17.88
N ILE A 285 -10.88 13.74 18.40
CA ILE A 285 -12.28 13.33 18.18
C ILE A 285 -13.28 14.23 18.89
N THR A 286 -12.90 14.81 20.03
CA THR A 286 -13.74 15.75 20.78
C THR A 286 -13.91 17.05 19.99
N GLN A 287 -12.85 17.55 19.35
CA GLN A 287 -12.91 18.73 18.48
C GLN A 287 -13.71 18.48 17.20
N LEU A 288 -13.61 17.27 16.64
CA LEU A 288 -14.35 16.86 15.45
C LEU A 288 -15.81 16.47 15.75
N ASN A 289 -16.21 16.46 17.02
CA ASN A 289 -17.53 16.05 17.50
C ASN A 289 -17.93 14.64 17.02
N ILE A 290 -16.97 13.71 17.00
CA ILE A 290 -17.18 12.31 16.65
C ILE A 290 -17.45 11.53 17.94
N LEU A 291 -18.69 11.08 18.13
CA LEU A 291 -19.17 10.62 19.45
C LEU A 291 -19.50 9.13 19.49
N THR A 292 -19.59 8.46 18.35
CA THR A 292 -19.91 7.03 18.30
C THR A 292 -18.67 6.17 18.04
N PHE A 293 -18.66 4.96 18.61
CA PHE A 293 -17.55 4.02 18.42
C PHE A 293 -17.32 3.70 16.94
N ASP A 294 -18.39 3.50 16.16
CA ASP A 294 -18.29 3.17 14.74
C ASP A 294 -17.65 4.28 13.91
N GLU A 295 -17.95 5.55 14.23
CA GLU A 295 -17.35 6.69 13.54
C GLU A 295 -15.88 6.87 13.93
N VAL A 296 -15.55 6.70 15.22
CA VAL A 296 -14.16 6.72 15.69
C VAL A 296 -13.35 5.58 15.08
N GLU A 297 -13.90 4.36 15.05
CA GLU A 297 -13.25 3.20 14.44
C GLU A 297 -12.98 3.46 12.95
N LYS A 298 -13.97 3.93 12.19
CA LYS A 298 -13.80 4.26 10.77
C LYS A 298 -12.78 5.37 10.55
N TYR A 299 -12.77 6.38 11.41
CA TYR A 299 -11.86 7.52 11.33
C TYR A 299 -10.40 7.09 11.52
N PHE A 300 -10.10 6.42 12.63
CA PHE A 300 -8.73 5.98 12.92
C PHE A 300 -8.28 4.79 12.07
N ASP A 301 -9.17 3.88 11.66
CA ASP A 301 -8.82 2.87 10.66
C ASP A 301 -8.36 3.52 9.35
N GLY A 302 -8.98 4.64 8.95
CA GLY A 302 -8.53 5.46 7.83
C GLY A 302 -7.13 6.05 8.05
N LYS A 303 -6.89 6.61 9.24
CA LYS A 303 -5.61 7.22 9.63
C LYS A 303 -4.46 6.20 9.72
N ILE A 304 -4.67 5.06 10.36
CA ILE A 304 -3.69 3.96 10.51
C ILE A 304 -3.32 3.36 9.14
N LYS A 305 -4.29 3.21 8.24
CA LYS A 305 -4.02 2.80 6.85
C LYS A 305 -3.17 3.81 6.09
N ASN A 306 -3.32 5.10 6.36
CA ASN A 306 -2.57 6.18 5.70
C ASN A 306 -1.11 6.24 6.14
N GLU A 307 -0.81 5.93 7.40
CA GLU A 307 0.52 6.04 8.00
C GLU A 307 1.45 4.85 7.67
N LYS A 308 1.05 3.96 6.74
CA LYS A 308 1.73 2.68 6.40
C LYS A 308 1.79 1.67 7.56
N GLU A 309 1.02 1.88 8.62
CA GLU A 309 0.90 0.97 9.75
C GLU A 309 -0.09 -0.17 9.48
N THR A 310 0.06 -0.76 8.29
CA THR A 310 -0.82 -1.79 7.74
C THR A 310 -0.94 -3.00 8.67
N ASN A 311 0.07 -3.27 9.48
CA ASN A 311 0.09 -4.40 10.42
C ASN A 311 -0.90 -4.23 11.58
N ILE A 312 -1.09 -3.01 12.12
CA ILE A 312 -2.03 -2.76 13.22
C ILE A 312 -3.45 -2.94 12.73
N PHE A 313 -3.76 -2.35 11.55
CA PHE A 313 -5.06 -2.50 10.91
C PHE A 313 -5.36 -3.96 10.55
N GLN A 314 -4.41 -4.67 9.90
CA GLN A 314 -4.57 -6.08 9.54
C GLN A 314 -4.79 -6.99 10.76
N LYS A 315 -4.02 -6.77 11.84
CA LYS A 315 -4.17 -7.49 13.11
C LYS A 315 -5.55 -7.26 13.70
N LYS A 316 -6.01 -6.00 13.77
CA LYS A 316 -7.34 -5.63 14.29
C LYS A 316 -8.47 -6.27 13.47
N GLU A 317 -8.41 -6.19 12.14
CA GLU A 317 -9.42 -6.79 11.27
C GLU A 317 -9.48 -8.31 11.41
N LEU A 318 -8.33 -8.97 11.50
CA LEU A 318 -8.30 -10.42 11.72
C LEU A 318 -8.94 -10.80 13.06
N LEU A 319 -8.63 -10.06 14.13
CA LEU A 319 -9.23 -10.24 15.46
C LEU A 319 -10.74 -9.99 15.44
N LYS A 320 -11.21 -8.98 14.70
CA LYS A 320 -12.65 -8.70 14.51
C LYS A 320 -13.36 -9.82 13.74
N MET A 321 -12.74 -10.36 12.69
CA MET A 321 -13.29 -11.48 11.92
C MET A 321 -13.42 -12.75 12.76
N MET A 322 -12.46 -13.02 13.65
CA MET A 322 -12.49 -14.18 14.56
C MET A 322 -13.63 -14.17 15.58
N LEU A 323 -14.35 -13.06 15.75
CA LEU A 323 -15.55 -12.98 16.62
C LEU A 323 -16.86 -13.26 15.88
N ASN A 324 -16.85 -13.17 14.55
CA ASN A 324 -18.03 -13.29 13.70
C ASN A 324 -18.08 -14.62 12.92
N GLY A 325 -17.10 -15.50 13.12
CA GLY A 325 -17.05 -16.85 12.57
C GLY A 325 -17.20 -17.90 13.66
#